data_AF-A0A8J2JTG1-F1
#
_entry.id   AF-A0A8J2JTG1-F1
#
_cell.length_a   1.000
_cell.length_b   1.000
_cell.length_c   1.000
_cell.angle_alpha   90.00
_cell.angle_beta   90.00
_cell.angle_gamma   90.00
#
_symmetry.space_group_name_H-M   'P 1'
#
loop_
_entity.id
_entity.type
_entity.pdbx_description
1 polymer ?
#
loop_
_entity_poly.entity_id
_entity_poly.type
_entity_poly.pdbx_seq_one_letter_code
_entity_poly.pdbx_strand_id
1 'polypeptide(L)'
;MIPFVSGVLSIIYGANFADFQDAVFFITITSRVALVEFIEDVKNIVGYQMLVERFRQIRHGIAIDTSHGNVSEGRIKKWTTLIQMARDQTRILAESQKSRELFFVLRCIVFVTLFLFILLNLPYNVHPVVFVFHIVWGIFSFMQLARLLLKTWMAETITSEESKIEKDIICIDTSRWDSSSSLQLKAAHDLIAQNPTQISYGYVTFNKGVLKSVFNQVVTYLIVIMQLVEK
;
A
#
# COMPACT_ATOMS: atom_id res chain seq x y z
N MET A 1 26.22 0.45 0.97
CA MET A 1 25.59 -0.78 0.42
C MET A 1 26.57 -1.97 0.41
N ILE A 2 27.84 -1.78 0.04
CA ILE A 2 28.92 -2.79 0.12
C ILE A 2 29.22 -3.33 1.54
N PRO A 3 29.25 -2.55 2.63
CA PRO A 3 29.51 -3.09 3.98
C PRO A 3 28.36 -3.96 4.54
N PHE A 4 27.14 -3.77 4.03
CA PHE A 4 25.95 -4.51 4.47
C PHE A 4 25.98 -5.97 4.01
N VAL A 5 26.32 -6.20 2.74
CA VAL A 5 26.48 -7.55 2.18
C VAL A 5 27.72 -8.23 2.77
N SER A 6 28.79 -7.48 2.99
CA SER A 6 30.03 -8.00 3.61
C SER A 6 29.84 -8.45 5.06
N GLY A 7 29.08 -7.71 5.89
CA GLY A 7 28.84 -8.10 7.29
C GLY A 7 27.89 -9.29 7.44
N VAL A 8 26.84 -9.35 6.60
CA VAL A 8 25.93 -10.51 6.57
C VAL A 8 26.66 -11.76 6.06
N LEU A 9 27.51 -11.62 5.03
CA LEU A 9 28.31 -12.73 4.52
C LEU A 9 29.41 -13.15 5.51
N SER A 10 30.07 -12.26 6.25
CA SER A 10 31.07 -12.68 7.25
C SER A 10 30.44 -13.48 8.40
N ILE A 11 29.23 -13.11 8.82
CA ILE A 11 28.45 -13.87 9.81
C ILE A 11 28.06 -15.26 9.27
N ILE A 12 27.71 -15.37 7.98
CA ILE A 12 27.32 -16.64 7.35
C ILE A 12 28.53 -17.56 7.09
N TYR A 13 29.69 -16.99 6.76
CA TYR A 13 30.86 -17.74 6.27
C TYR A 13 32.04 -17.84 7.25
N GLY A 14 31.98 -17.26 8.46
CA GLY A 14 33.13 -17.27 9.38
C GLY A 14 32.87 -16.87 10.83
N ALA A 15 31.77 -17.31 11.44
CA ALA A 15 31.37 -16.85 12.77
C ALA A 15 32.35 -17.22 13.90
N ASN A 16 33.05 -16.20 14.43
CA ASN A 16 33.61 -16.17 15.79
C ASN A 16 32.63 -15.45 16.75
N PHE A 17 32.89 -15.52 18.06
CA PHE A 17 32.01 -14.96 19.10
C PHE A 17 31.76 -13.45 18.98
N ALA A 18 32.68 -12.70 18.35
CA ALA A 18 32.50 -11.28 18.04
C ALA A 18 31.43 -11.03 16.97
N ASP A 19 31.36 -11.90 15.94
CA ASP A 19 30.33 -11.84 14.88
C ASP A 19 28.92 -12.08 15.44
N PHE A 20 28.81 -12.81 16.57
CA PHE A 20 27.54 -13.00 17.26
C PHE A 20 27.07 -11.73 17.98
N GLN A 21 27.96 -10.98 18.63
CA GLN A 21 27.61 -9.69 19.24
C GLN A 21 27.22 -8.66 18.18
N ASP A 22 27.94 -8.63 17.05
CA ASP A 22 27.61 -7.76 15.92
C ASP A 22 26.28 -8.14 15.27
N ALA A 23 25.98 -9.45 15.14
CA ALA A 23 24.68 -9.93 14.67
C ALA A 23 23.55 -9.53 15.62
N VAL A 24 23.72 -9.70 16.94
CA VAL A 24 22.70 -9.32 17.94
C VAL A 24 22.50 -7.80 17.99
N PHE A 25 23.57 -7.02 17.92
CA PHE A 25 23.52 -5.56 17.85
C PHE A 25 22.77 -5.09 16.60
N PHE A 26 23.09 -5.69 15.45
CA PHE A 26 22.42 -5.43 14.19
C PHE A 26 20.93 -5.79 14.25
N ILE A 27 20.56 -6.97 14.77
CA ILE A 27 19.16 -7.36 14.97
C ILE A 27 18.45 -6.34 15.85
N THR A 28 19.08 -5.90 16.94
CA THR A 28 18.48 -4.94 17.88
C THR A 28 18.20 -3.60 17.22
N ILE A 29 19.15 -3.07 16.45
CA ILE A 29 18.97 -1.81 15.70
C ILE A 29 17.90 -1.97 14.62
N THR A 30 18.00 -3.02 13.82
CA THR A 30 17.07 -3.26 12.70
C THR A 30 15.65 -3.48 13.21
N SER A 31 15.48 -4.17 14.33
CA SER A 31 14.19 -4.37 15.01
C SER A 31 13.62 -3.07 15.56
N ARG A 32 14.45 -2.18 16.12
CA ARG A 32 14.00 -0.86 16.58
C ARG A 32 13.55 0.04 15.43
N VAL A 33 14.31 0.07 14.33
CA VAL A 33 13.91 0.81 13.12
C VAL A 33 12.62 0.24 12.56
N ALA A 34 12.50 -1.09 12.47
CA ALA A 34 11.29 -1.76 12.02
C ALA A 34 10.07 -1.45 12.90
N LEU A 35 10.24 -1.32 14.22
CA LEU A 35 9.17 -0.98 15.17
C LEU A 35 8.66 0.45 14.96
N VAL A 36 9.55 1.44 14.84
CA VAL A 36 9.17 2.83 14.55
C VAL A 36 8.42 2.91 13.22
N GLU A 37 8.88 2.17 12.22
CA GLU A 37 8.23 2.13 10.93
C GLU A 37 6.88 1.43 10.96
N PHE A 38 6.73 0.42 11.81
CA PHE A 38 5.48 -0.30 12.01
C PHE A 38 4.41 0.60 12.64
N ILE A 39 4.73 1.35 13.70
CA ILE A 39 3.78 2.26 14.36
C ILE A 39 3.18 3.25 13.36
N GLU A 40 4.04 3.81 12.53
CA GLU A 40 3.64 4.76 11.52
C GLU A 40 2.86 4.11 10.37
N ASP A 41 3.21 2.90 9.95
CA ASP A 41 2.40 2.16 8.99
C ASP A 41 1.01 1.85 9.54
N VAL A 42 0.87 1.58 10.84
CA VAL A 42 -0.43 1.43 11.50
C VAL A 42 -1.23 2.73 11.39
N LYS A 43 -0.61 3.89 11.62
CA LYS A 43 -1.29 5.19 11.42
C LYS A 43 -1.76 5.35 9.98
N ASN A 44 -0.95 4.95 9.00
CA ASN A 44 -1.29 5.06 7.59
C ASN A 44 -2.48 4.15 7.23
N ILE A 45 -2.43 2.88 7.69
CA ILE A 45 -3.49 1.89 7.50
C ILE A 45 -4.80 2.39 8.13
N VAL A 46 -4.74 2.93 9.35
CA VAL A 46 -5.91 3.53 10.01
C VAL A 46 -6.44 4.72 9.21
N GLY A 47 -5.55 5.59 8.70
CA GLY A 47 -5.91 6.70 7.84
C GLY A 47 -6.66 6.28 6.58
N TYR A 48 -6.18 5.24 5.89
CA TYR A 48 -6.91 4.68 4.75
C TYR A 48 -8.25 4.08 5.14
N GLN A 49 -8.30 3.33 6.23
CA GLN A 49 -9.53 2.73 6.71
C GLN A 49 -10.59 3.80 7.03
N MET A 50 -10.18 4.91 7.64
CA MET A 50 -11.07 6.05 7.89
C MET A 50 -11.58 6.68 6.59
N LEU A 51 -10.74 6.79 5.54
CA LEU A 51 -11.16 7.29 4.23
C LEU A 51 -12.14 6.33 3.55
N VAL A 52 -11.87 5.03 3.56
CA VAL A 52 -12.81 4.00 3.06
C VAL A 52 -14.16 4.15 3.73
N GLU A 53 -14.17 4.23 5.06
CA GLU A 53 -15.40 4.38 5.83
C GLU A 53 -16.12 5.70 5.52
N ARG A 54 -15.37 6.79 5.31
CA ARG A 54 -15.94 8.07 4.91
C ARG A 54 -16.64 8.00 3.55
N PHE A 55 -16.03 7.36 2.55
CA PHE A 55 -16.68 7.15 1.25
C PHE A 55 -17.92 6.25 1.38
N ARG A 56 -17.86 5.19 2.20
CA ARG A 56 -19.04 4.35 2.48
C ARG A 56 -20.18 5.11 3.13
N GLN A 57 -19.88 5.99 4.10
CA GLN A 57 -20.89 6.83 4.75
C GLN A 57 -21.53 7.82 3.77
N ILE A 58 -20.73 8.43 2.88
CA ILE A 58 -21.24 9.30 1.81
C ILE A 58 -22.20 8.49 0.92
N ARG A 59 -21.77 7.32 0.46
CA ARG A 59 -22.58 6.42 -0.38
C ARG A 59 -23.90 6.04 0.30
N HIS A 60 -23.84 5.64 1.57
CA HIS A 60 -25.01 5.29 2.36
C HIS A 60 -25.96 6.48 2.51
N GLY A 61 -25.43 7.68 2.75
CA GLY A 61 -26.20 8.92 2.81
C GLY A 61 -26.92 9.23 1.50
N ILE A 62 -26.25 9.03 0.36
CA ILE A 62 -26.86 9.16 -0.98
C ILE A 62 -28.00 8.16 -1.13
N ALA A 63 -27.79 6.89 -0.78
CA ALA A 63 -28.82 5.85 -0.88
C ALA A 63 -30.05 6.14 0.00
N ILE A 64 -29.86 6.67 1.21
CA ILE A 64 -30.97 7.09 2.08
C ILE A 64 -31.74 8.25 1.45
N ASP A 65 -31.03 9.31 1.06
CA ASP A 65 -31.65 10.52 0.50
C ASP A 65 -32.40 10.21 -0.82
N THR A 66 -31.90 9.27 -1.64
CA THR A 66 -32.59 8.81 -2.86
C THR A 66 -33.80 7.93 -2.56
N SER A 67 -33.70 7.00 -1.61
CA SER A 67 -34.81 6.10 -1.24
C SER A 67 -36.04 6.84 -0.69
N HIS A 68 -35.83 7.98 -0.03
CA HIS A 68 -36.90 8.83 0.49
C HIS A 68 -37.40 9.87 -0.52
N GLY A 69 -36.93 9.84 -1.77
CA GLY A 69 -37.27 10.84 -2.80
C GLY A 69 -36.83 12.26 -2.43
N ASN A 70 -35.87 12.39 -1.50
CA ASN A 70 -35.52 13.63 -0.82
C ASN A 70 -34.27 14.27 -1.47
N VAL A 71 -34.21 14.24 -2.80
CA VAL A 71 -33.06 14.73 -3.54
C VAL A 71 -33.36 16.13 -4.08
N SER A 72 -32.88 17.12 -3.33
CA SER A 72 -32.93 18.52 -3.73
C SER A 72 -31.55 19.00 -4.18
N GLU A 73 -31.52 20.12 -4.89
CA GLU A 73 -30.28 20.82 -5.27
C GLU A 73 -29.30 20.99 -4.09
N GLY A 74 -29.82 21.38 -2.91
CA GLY A 74 -29.02 21.52 -1.70
C GLY A 74 -28.39 20.21 -1.21
N ARG A 75 -29.06 19.06 -1.44
CA ARG A 75 -28.54 17.73 -1.09
C ARG A 75 -27.44 17.29 -2.04
N ILE A 76 -27.63 17.50 -3.34
CA ILE A 76 -26.62 17.21 -4.36
C ILE A 76 -25.35 18.03 -4.06
N LYS A 77 -25.49 19.33 -3.79
CA LYS A 77 -24.38 20.20 -3.39
C LYS A 77 -23.67 19.71 -2.13
N LYS A 78 -24.43 19.21 -1.15
CA LYS A 78 -23.87 18.61 0.08
C LYS A 78 -23.06 17.36 -0.24
N TRP A 79 -23.56 16.44 -1.07
CA TRP A 79 -22.83 15.23 -1.46
C TRP A 79 -21.53 15.58 -2.17
N THR A 80 -21.58 16.47 -3.17
CA THR A 80 -20.39 16.94 -3.90
C THR A 80 -19.35 17.55 -2.97
N THR A 81 -19.79 18.36 -2.00
CA THR A 81 -18.89 18.94 -0.99
C THR A 81 -18.24 17.85 -0.13
N LEU A 82 -19.01 16.87 0.34
CA LEU A 82 -18.48 15.77 1.15
C LEU A 82 -17.48 14.90 0.37
N ILE A 83 -17.77 14.61 -0.90
CA ILE A 83 -16.88 13.89 -1.80
C ILE A 83 -15.58 14.68 -1.99
N GLN A 84 -15.66 15.99 -2.27
CA GLN A 84 -14.48 16.83 -2.43
C GLN A 84 -13.64 16.87 -1.15
N MET A 85 -14.27 17.00 0.03
CA MET A 85 -13.55 16.93 1.30
C MET A 85 -12.84 15.58 1.50
N ALA A 86 -13.47 14.46 1.11
CA ALA A 86 -12.85 13.13 1.20
C ALA A 86 -11.67 12.98 0.21
N ARG A 87 -11.80 13.54 -0.99
CA ARG A 87 -10.70 13.64 -1.99
C ARG A 87 -9.52 14.43 -1.45
N ASP A 88 -9.78 15.61 -0.89
CA ASP A 88 -8.74 16.49 -0.37
C ASP A 88 -7.99 15.81 0.79
N GLN A 89 -8.71 15.12 1.69
CA GLN A 89 -8.07 14.33 2.74
C GLN A 89 -7.24 13.17 2.20
N THR A 90 -7.71 12.50 1.15
CA THR A 90 -6.96 11.44 0.48
C THR A 90 -5.66 11.98 -0.12
N ARG A 91 -5.72 13.16 -0.76
CA ARG A 91 -4.55 13.85 -1.29
C ARG A 91 -3.56 14.23 -0.19
N ILE A 92 -4.04 14.85 0.89
CA ILE A 92 -3.18 15.26 2.02
C ILE A 92 -2.48 14.05 2.64
N LEU A 93 -3.22 12.95 2.84
CA LEU A 93 -2.65 11.70 3.35
C LEU A 93 -1.56 11.18 2.41
N ALA A 94 -1.82 11.15 1.10
CA ALA A 94 -0.85 10.71 0.11
C ALA A 94 0.40 11.63 0.07
N GLU A 95 0.22 12.95 0.05
CA GLU A 95 1.34 13.89 0.04
C GLU A 95 2.22 13.76 1.28
N SER A 96 1.63 13.54 2.46
CA SER A 96 2.35 13.37 3.72
C SER A 96 3.25 12.13 3.76
N GLN A 97 3.00 11.13 2.90
CA GLN A 97 3.68 9.84 2.91
C GLN A 97 4.53 9.58 1.65
N LYS A 98 4.50 10.50 0.68
CA LYS A 98 5.12 10.34 -0.65
C LYS A 98 6.55 9.81 -0.65
N SER A 99 7.46 10.48 0.04
CA SER A 99 8.86 10.06 0.07
C SER A 99 9.04 8.72 0.77
N ARG A 100 8.27 8.49 1.84
CA ARG A 100 8.36 7.29 2.67
C ARG A 100 7.90 6.04 1.94
N GLU A 101 6.79 6.12 1.22
CA GLU A 101 6.24 4.97 0.49
C GLU A 101 7.15 4.53 -0.66
N LEU A 102 7.86 5.47 -1.31
CA LEU A 102 8.90 5.13 -2.28
C LEU A 102 10.01 4.29 -1.63
N PHE A 103 10.55 4.74 -0.49
CA PHE A 103 11.57 3.98 0.23
C PHE A 103 11.05 2.65 0.78
N PHE A 104 9.77 2.56 1.12
CA PHE A 104 9.13 1.33 1.55
C PHE A 104 9.06 0.30 0.41
N VAL A 105 8.59 0.70 -0.78
CA VAL A 105 8.55 -0.18 -1.97
C VAL A 105 9.95 -0.66 -2.35
N LEU A 106 10.93 0.25 -2.41
CA LEU A 106 12.33 -0.10 -2.73
C LEU A 106 12.90 -1.11 -1.73
N ARG A 107 12.67 -0.89 -0.43
CA ARG A 107 13.13 -1.82 0.61
C ARG A 107 12.42 -3.16 0.53
N CYS A 108 11.14 -3.20 0.21
CA CYS A 108 10.42 -4.45 -0.01
C CYS A 108 11.08 -5.30 -1.10
N ILE A 109 11.41 -4.69 -2.26
CA ILE A 109 12.10 -5.36 -3.35
C ILE A 109 13.47 -5.89 -2.89
N VAL A 110 14.29 -5.03 -2.28
CA VAL A 110 15.64 -5.40 -1.85
C VAL A 110 15.64 -6.49 -0.79
N PHE A 111 14.82 -6.36 0.26
CA PHE A 111 14.79 -7.32 1.37
C PHE A 111 14.31 -8.69 0.91
N VAL A 112 13.21 -8.76 0.14
CA VAL A 112 12.68 -10.03 -0.38
C VAL A 112 13.67 -10.67 -1.33
N THR A 113 14.24 -9.90 -2.26
CA THR A 113 15.21 -10.45 -3.23
C THR A 113 16.47 -10.96 -2.54
N LEU A 114 17.02 -10.22 -1.58
CA LEU A 114 18.21 -10.63 -0.86
C LEU A 114 17.97 -11.83 0.05
N PHE A 115 16.81 -11.88 0.72
CA PHE A 115 16.41 -13.04 1.50
C PHE A 115 16.36 -14.30 0.64
N LEU A 116 15.68 -14.25 -0.51
CA LEU A 116 15.57 -15.39 -1.41
C LEU A 116 16.92 -15.77 -2.04
N PHE A 117 17.78 -14.79 -2.35
CA PHE A 117 19.15 -15.06 -2.79
C PHE A 117 19.93 -15.88 -1.75
N ILE A 118 19.91 -15.46 -0.49
CA ILE A 118 20.60 -16.18 0.59
C ILE A 118 19.95 -17.55 0.80
N LEU A 119 18.62 -17.65 0.73
CA LEU A 119 17.87 -18.91 0.86
C LEU A 119 18.33 -19.96 -0.17
N LEU A 120 18.49 -19.54 -1.42
CA LEU A 120 18.93 -20.42 -2.52
C LEU A 120 20.40 -20.83 -2.43
N ASN A 121 21.23 -20.07 -1.70
CA ASN A 121 22.67 -20.30 -1.58
C ASN A 121 23.08 -20.84 -0.20
N LEU A 122 22.12 -21.15 0.68
CA LEU A 122 22.42 -21.68 2.01
C LEU A 122 22.94 -23.13 1.93
N PRO A 123 24.12 -23.43 2.49
CA PRO A 123 24.61 -24.81 2.51
C PRO A 123 23.73 -25.70 3.40
N TYR A 124 23.68 -27.00 3.10
CA TYR A 124 22.88 -27.97 3.86
C TYR A 124 23.29 -28.08 5.35
N ASN A 125 24.55 -27.77 5.68
CA ASN A 125 25.11 -27.86 7.03
C ASN A 125 25.31 -26.49 7.69
N VAL A 126 24.28 -25.64 7.62
CA VAL A 126 24.31 -24.30 8.24
C VAL A 126 24.23 -24.38 9.76
N HIS A 127 25.01 -23.55 10.43
CA HIS A 127 24.98 -23.42 11.88
C HIS A 127 23.56 -23.04 12.37
N PRO A 128 23.01 -23.68 13.42
CA PRO A 128 21.62 -23.45 13.85
C PRO A 128 21.26 -21.98 14.09
N VAL A 129 22.20 -21.18 14.60
CA VAL A 129 22.01 -19.74 14.83
C VAL A 129 21.77 -18.98 13.52
N VAL A 130 22.54 -19.30 12.46
CA VAL A 130 22.38 -18.69 11.14
C VAL A 130 21.05 -19.12 10.51
N PHE A 131 20.64 -20.38 10.73
CA PHE A 131 19.34 -20.87 10.29
C PHE A 131 18.17 -20.12 10.96
N VAL A 132 18.22 -19.94 12.29
CA VAL A 132 17.22 -19.15 13.03
C VAL A 132 17.20 -17.69 12.55
N PHE A 133 18.36 -17.08 12.35
CA PHE A 133 18.46 -15.73 11.80
C PHE A 133 17.78 -15.62 10.43
N HIS A 134 18.00 -16.63 9.57
CA HIS A 134 17.41 -16.66 8.24
C HIS A 134 15.88 -16.78 8.28
N ILE A 135 15.32 -17.61 9.18
CA ILE A 135 13.87 -17.69 9.40
C ILE A 135 13.30 -16.33 9.83
N VAL A 136 13.93 -15.67 10.81
CA VAL A 136 13.49 -14.37 11.31
C VAL A 136 13.50 -13.33 10.19
N TRP A 137 14.56 -13.28 9.38
CA TRP A 137 14.64 -12.39 8.24
C TRP A 137 13.59 -12.72 7.17
N GLY A 138 13.32 -14.00 6.89
CA GLY A 138 12.25 -14.42 6.01
C GLY A 138 10.89 -13.87 6.45
N ILE A 139 10.55 -14.03 7.73
CA ILE A 139 9.32 -13.48 8.32
C ILE A 139 9.25 -11.96 8.09
N PHE A 140 10.32 -11.22 8.40
CA PHE A 140 10.35 -9.77 8.17
C PHE A 140 10.15 -9.42 6.69
N SER A 141 10.80 -10.13 5.77
CA SER A 141 10.73 -9.86 4.33
C SER A 141 9.32 -10.08 3.78
N PHE A 142 8.67 -11.20 4.13
CA PHE A 142 7.30 -11.47 3.72
C PHE A 142 6.29 -10.55 4.41
N MET A 143 6.56 -10.10 5.64
CA MET A 143 5.73 -9.11 6.32
C MET A 143 5.74 -7.75 5.59
N GLN A 144 6.87 -7.32 5.01
CA GLN A 144 6.93 -6.12 4.17
C GLN A 144 6.04 -6.27 2.92
N LEU A 145 6.10 -7.44 2.27
CA LEU A 145 5.26 -7.74 1.11
C LEU A 145 3.77 -7.74 1.46
N ALA A 146 3.40 -8.35 2.60
CA ALA A 146 2.03 -8.35 3.10
C ALA A 146 1.52 -6.92 3.38
N ARG A 147 2.37 -6.06 3.95
CA ARG A 147 2.05 -4.64 4.17
C ARG A 147 1.85 -3.89 2.85
N LEU A 148 2.70 -4.13 1.85
CA LEU A 148 2.55 -3.54 0.52
C LEU A 148 1.23 -3.95 -0.15
N LEU A 149 0.87 -5.23 -0.05
CA LEU A 149 -0.41 -5.77 -0.51
C LEU A 149 -1.58 -5.07 0.17
N LEU A 150 -1.55 -4.96 1.50
CA LEU A 150 -2.61 -4.33 2.28
C LEU A 150 -2.81 -2.86 1.90
N LYS A 151 -1.72 -2.07 1.81
CA LYS A 151 -1.78 -0.66 1.40
C LYS A 151 -2.38 -0.50 0.00
N THR A 152 -1.97 -1.36 -0.94
CA THR A 152 -2.50 -1.35 -2.31
C THR A 152 -3.99 -1.69 -2.33
N TRP A 153 -4.39 -2.73 -1.61
CA TRP A 153 -5.79 -3.13 -1.51
C TRP A 153 -6.67 -2.04 -0.90
N MET A 154 -6.20 -1.37 0.15
CA MET A 154 -6.91 -0.23 0.74
C MET A 154 -7.04 0.95 -0.22
N ALA A 155 -5.96 1.27 -0.93
CA ALA A 155 -5.98 2.33 -1.93
C ALA A 155 -7.01 2.05 -3.05
N GLU A 156 -7.06 0.81 -3.54
CA GLU A 156 -8.06 0.38 -4.51
C GLU A 156 -9.48 0.38 -3.95
N THR A 157 -9.64 0.04 -2.68
CA THR A 157 -10.95 0.07 -2.02
C THR A 157 -11.49 1.49 -1.97
N ILE A 158 -10.65 2.50 -1.70
CA ILE A 158 -11.06 3.92 -1.74
C ILE A 158 -11.57 4.29 -3.13
N THR A 159 -10.77 4.03 -4.17
CA THR A 159 -11.17 4.30 -5.57
C THR A 159 -12.43 3.52 -5.95
N SER A 160 -12.57 2.28 -5.48
CA SER A 160 -13.74 1.45 -5.76
C SER A 160 -15.01 1.97 -5.07
N GLU A 161 -14.93 2.43 -3.83
CA GLU A 161 -16.10 3.00 -3.13
C GLU A 161 -16.56 4.28 -3.80
N GLU A 162 -15.64 5.12 -4.26
CA GLU A 162 -16.00 6.31 -5.04
C GLU A 162 -16.66 5.95 -6.38
N SER A 163 -16.14 4.96 -7.11
CA SER A 163 -16.79 4.49 -8.35
C SER A 163 -18.17 3.88 -8.09
N LYS A 164 -18.43 3.32 -6.89
CA LYS A 164 -19.79 2.89 -6.52
C LYS A 164 -20.71 4.09 -6.27
N ILE A 165 -20.21 5.18 -5.68
CA ILE A 165 -20.97 6.44 -5.54
C ILE A 165 -21.35 6.99 -6.92
N GLU A 166 -20.42 6.99 -7.87
CA GLU A 166 -20.67 7.40 -9.26
C GLU A 166 -21.83 6.59 -9.87
N LYS A 167 -21.79 5.26 -9.76
CA LYS A 167 -22.86 4.38 -10.25
C LYS A 167 -24.18 4.64 -9.56
N ASP A 168 -24.17 4.85 -8.25
CA ASP A 168 -25.38 5.15 -7.48
C ASP A 168 -25.99 6.49 -7.94
N ILE A 169 -25.17 7.49 -8.28
CA ILE A 169 -25.61 8.78 -8.83
C ILE A 169 -26.22 8.64 -10.23
N ILE A 170 -25.62 7.84 -11.12
CA ILE A 170 -26.12 7.60 -12.49
C ILE A 170 -27.50 6.93 -12.45
N CYS A 171 -27.74 6.06 -11.48
CA CYS A 171 -29.00 5.31 -11.35
C CYS A 171 -30.15 6.16 -10.79
N ILE A 172 -29.92 7.41 -10.41
CA ILE A 172 -30.98 8.29 -9.90
C ILE A 172 -31.87 8.73 -11.06
N ASP A 173 -33.17 8.42 -10.96
CA ASP A 173 -34.17 8.88 -11.92
C ASP A 173 -34.41 10.39 -11.79
N THR A 174 -33.94 11.15 -12.78
CA THR A 174 -34.11 12.61 -12.87
C THR A 174 -35.31 13.03 -13.72
N SER A 175 -36.12 12.09 -14.24
CA SER A 175 -37.20 12.39 -15.20
C SER A 175 -38.26 13.36 -14.67
N ARG A 176 -38.38 13.47 -13.34
CA ARG A 176 -39.35 14.33 -12.64
C ARG A 176 -38.74 15.59 -12.03
N TRP A 177 -37.46 15.83 -12.25
CA TRP A 177 -36.73 16.92 -11.60
C TRP A 177 -36.72 18.17 -12.47
N ASP A 178 -36.49 19.32 -11.83
CA ASP A 178 -36.21 20.54 -12.57
C ASP A 178 -34.87 20.46 -13.32
N SER A 179 -34.72 21.33 -14.31
CA SER A 179 -33.51 21.37 -15.15
C SER A 179 -32.27 21.76 -14.34
N SER A 180 -32.42 22.56 -13.27
CA SER A 180 -31.33 22.95 -12.37
C SER A 180 -30.74 21.76 -11.61
N SER A 181 -31.58 20.97 -10.92
CA SER A 181 -31.14 19.83 -10.13
C SER A 181 -30.54 18.73 -11.02
N SER A 182 -31.13 18.54 -12.20
CA SER A 182 -30.60 17.59 -13.21
C SER A 182 -29.21 18.01 -13.70
N LEU A 183 -28.99 19.30 -13.92
CA LEU A 183 -27.69 19.83 -14.35
C LEU A 183 -26.63 19.74 -13.25
N GLN A 184 -27.01 19.97 -11.98
CA GLN A 184 -26.09 19.79 -10.85
C GLN A 184 -25.75 18.31 -10.60
N LEU A 185 -26.70 17.40 -10.76
CA LEU A 185 -26.44 15.97 -10.64
C LEU A 185 -25.45 15.51 -11.73
N LYS A 186 -25.64 15.99 -12.96
CA LYS A 186 -24.71 15.76 -14.06
C LYS A 186 -23.32 16.33 -13.76
N ALA A 187 -23.24 17.55 -13.23
CA ALA A 187 -21.96 18.14 -12.83
C ALA A 187 -21.27 17.35 -11.70
N ALA A 188 -22.03 16.82 -10.74
CA ALA A 188 -21.51 15.96 -9.69
C ALA A 188 -20.98 14.63 -10.26
N HIS A 189 -21.73 14.01 -11.17
CA HIS A 189 -21.29 12.83 -11.91
C HIS A 189 -20.00 13.10 -12.68
N ASP A 190 -19.97 14.16 -13.49
CA ASP A 190 -18.81 14.49 -14.33
C ASP A 190 -17.56 14.77 -13.48
N LEU A 191 -17.73 15.41 -12.33
CA LEU A 191 -16.65 15.62 -11.35
C LEU A 191 -16.09 14.30 -10.81
N ILE A 192 -16.95 13.29 -10.61
CA ILE A 192 -16.53 11.98 -10.12
C ILE A 192 -15.84 11.17 -11.22
N ALA A 193 -16.47 11.11 -12.39
CA ALA A 193 -16.05 10.31 -13.54
C ALA A 193 -14.71 10.78 -14.14
N GLN A 194 -14.47 12.10 -14.22
CA GLN A 194 -13.28 12.64 -14.89
C GLN A 194 -11.99 12.45 -14.09
N ASN A 195 -12.08 12.43 -12.76
CA ASN A 195 -10.91 12.39 -11.88
C ASN A 195 -11.18 11.45 -10.69
N PRO A 196 -11.18 10.12 -10.90
CA PRO A 196 -11.32 9.18 -9.79
C PRO A 196 -10.17 9.38 -8.80
N THR A 197 -10.48 9.27 -7.51
CA THR A 197 -9.52 9.39 -6.43
C THR A 197 -8.50 8.29 -6.57
N GLN A 198 -7.26 8.70 -6.82
CA GLN A 198 -6.11 7.82 -6.85
C GLN A 198 -5.15 8.24 -5.75
N ILE A 199 -4.72 7.26 -4.95
CA ILE A 199 -3.61 7.46 -4.03
C ILE A 199 -2.32 7.37 -4.86
N SER A 200 -1.91 8.53 -5.34
CA SER A 200 -0.70 8.72 -6.12
C SER A 200 0.33 9.50 -5.31
N TYR A 201 1.55 8.98 -5.29
CA TYR A 201 2.71 9.61 -4.69
C TYR A 201 3.58 10.30 -5.73
N GLY A 202 3.02 10.65 -6.90
CA GLY A 202 3.73 11.26 -8.03
C GLY A 202 4.65 10.33 -8.80
N TYR A 203 5.35 9.41 -8.13
CA TYR A 203 6.23 8.41 -8.75
C TYR A 203 5.65 6.99 -8.73
N VAL A 204 4.69 6.75 -7.83
CA VAL A 204 4.05 5.45 -7.61
C VAL A 204 2.57 5.68 -7.34
N THR A 205 1.71 5.02 -8.10
CA THR A 205 0.26 4.96 -7.83
C THR A 205 -0.06 3.60 -7.27
N PHE A 206 -0.54 3.51 -6.03
CA PHE A 206 -0.80 2.22 -5.40
C PHE A 206 -2.03 1.58 -6.05
N ASN A 207 -1.76 0.66 -6.98
CA ASN A 207 -2.74 -0.15 -7.71
C ASN A 207 -2.13 -1.52 -8.03
N LYS A 208 -2.92 -2.44 -8.61
CA LYS A 208 -2.46 -3.79 -9.02
C LYS A 208 -1.24 -3.75 -9.93
N GLY A 209 -1.05 -2.68 -10.68
CA GLY A 209 0.11 -2.48 -11.55
C GLY A 209 1.43 -2.41 -10.76
N VAL A 210 1.44 -1.70 -9.63
CA VAL A 210 2.63 -1.64 -8.75
C VAL A 210 2.92 -3.00 -8.13
N LEU A 211 1.89 -3.71 -7.64
CA LEU A 211 2.08 -5.07 -7.12
C LEU A 211 2.65 -5.99 -8.19
N LYS A 212 2.07 -6.00 -9.39
CA LYS A 212 2.57 -6.78 -10.53
C LYS A 212 4.01 -6.44 -10.86
N SER A 213 4.38 -5.15 -10.84
CA SER A 213 5.75 -4.70 -11.08
C SER A 213 6.72 -5.23 -10.02
N VAL A 214 6.38 -5.12 -8.74
CA VAL A 214 7.19 -5.63 -7.63
C VAL A 214 7.35 -7.14 -7.71
N PHE A 215 6.26 -7.89 -7.93
CA PHE A 215 6.31 -9.34 -8.10
C PHE A 215 7.16 -9.74 -9.31
N ASN A 216 6.98 -9.08 -10.45
CA ASN A 216 7.77 -9.33 -11.64
C ASN A 216 9.26 -9.09 -11.39
N GLN A 217 9.62 -8.01 -10.69
CA GLN A 217 11.02 -7.74 -10.36
C GLN A 217 11.59 -8.84 -9.46
N VAL A 218 10.89 -9.21 -8.39
CA VAL A 218 11.33 -10.29 -7.49
C VAL A 218 11.53 -11.60 -8.27
N VAL A 219 10.56 -12.00 -9.10
CA VAL A 219 10.65 -13.23 -9.91
C VAL A 219 11.77 -13.16 -10.93
N THR A 220 11.93 -12.03 -11.62
CA THR A 220 13.00 -11.85 -12.61
C THR A 220 14.37 -11.97 -11.96
N TYR A 221 14.58 -11.32 -10.81
CA TYR A 221 15.82 -11.44 -10.06
C TYR A 221 16.08 -12.89 -9.62
N LEU A 222 15.06 -13.61 -9.15
CA LEU A 222 15.20 -15.03 -8.80
C LEU A 222 15.65 -15.88 -9.98
N ILE A 223 15.02 -15.71 -11.14
CA ILE A 223 15.36 -16.48 -12.34
C ILE A 223 16.83 -16.21 -12.74
N VAL A 224 17.25 -14.95 -12.77
CA VAL A 224 18.63 -14.58 -13.07
C VAL A 224 19.59 -15.19 -12.06
N ILE A 225 19.26 -15.16 -10.77
CA ILE A 225 20.08 -15.76 -9.72
C ILE A 225 20.20 -17.27 -9.91
N MET A 226 19.10 -18.00 -10.11
CA MET A 226 19.13 -19.45 -10.29
C MET A 226 20.00 -19.85 -11.50
N GLN A 227 19.89 -19.09 -12.60
CA GLN A 227 20.72 -19.30 -13.79
C GLN A 227 22.22 -19.00 -13.58
N LEU A 228 22.56 -18.14 -12.62
CA LEU A 228 23.95 -17.83 -12.28
C LEU A 228 24.54 -18.84 -11.28
N VAL A 229 23.70 -19.47 -10.45
CA VAL A 229 24.12 -20.49 -9.46
C VAL A 229 24.29 -21.88 -10.07
N GLU A 230 23.61 -22.18 -11.18
CA GLU A 230 23.78 -23.44 -11.93
C GLU A 230 25.08 -23.51 -12.78
N LYS A 231 25.88 -22.44 -12.80
CA LYS A 231 27.19 -22.39 -13.47
C LYS A 231 28.34 -22.49 -12.49
#